data_AF-A0A7C5PYB1-F1
#
_entry.id   AF-A0A7C5PYB1-F1
#
_cell.length_a   1.000
_cell.length_b   1.000
_cell.length_c   1.000
_cell.angle_alpha   90.00
_cell.angle_beta   90.00
_cell.angle_gamma   90.00
#
_symmetry.space_group_name_H-M   'P 1'
#
loop_
_entity.id
_entity.type
_entity.pdbx_description
1 polymer ?
#
loop_
_entity_poly.entity_id
_entity_poly.type
_entity_poly.pdbx_seq_one_letter_code
_entity_poly.pdbx_strand_id
1 'polypeptide(L)'
;PEVLQEARRWGDIPVIVAGGVWSYRDILWYLERGVAGVQMATRFVATHECDAPLIYKEIILDTRKEDIVLLKSPVGYPLRVIRTPFVERLLAGVNGWMGCVSHCITPCGKGEEAKKVGFCIADRLGAAWLGDYEEGIFISGANGYKLRRQGIVHVRELLDMLTGKAPDPTLDPTSGRVIVS
;
A
#
# COMPACT_ATOMS: atom_id res chain seq x y z
N PRO A 1 12.55 -14.52 -10.36
CA PRO A 1 13.99 -14.89 -10.30
C PRO A 1 14.27 -16.15 -9.46
N GLU A 2 13.55 -16.38 -8.36
CA GLU A 2 13.48 -17.70 -7.69
C GLU A 2 12.05 -18.28 -7.75
N VAL A 3 11.05 -17.47 -7.39
CA VAL A 3 9.61 -17.81 -7.48
C VAL A 3 9.18 -18.28 -8.87
N LEU A 4 9.68 -17.63 -9.94
CA LEU A 4 9.39 -18.03 -11.32
C LEU A 4 10.00 -19.40 -11.68
N GLN A 5 11.17 -19.73 -11.13
CA GLN A 5 11.78 -21.04 -11.37
C GLN A 5 10.98 -22.11 -10.65
N GLU A 6 10.56 -21.83 -9.42
CA GLU A 6 9.73 -22.74 -8.64
C GLU A 6 8.36 -22.94 -9.30
N ALA A 7 7.71 -21.87 -9.75
CA ALA A 7 6.44 -21.96 -10.48
C ALA A 7 6.54 -22.86 -11.72
N ARG A 8 7.64 -22.79 -12.48
CA ARG A 8 7.90 -23.68 -13.63
C ARG A 8 8.08 -25.13 -13.20
N ARG A 9 8.81 -25.39 -12.11
CA ARG A 9 9.00 -26.75 -11.58
C ARG A 9 7.68 -27.42 -11.18
N TRP A 10 6.68 -26.63 -10.78
CA TRP A 10 5.38 -27.12 -10.34
C TRP A 10 4.26 -26.97 -11.38
N GLY A 11 4.61 -26.95 -12.68
CA GLY A 11 3.63 -26.95 -13.77
C GLY A 11 3.21 -25.56 -14.25
N ASP A 12 4.17 -24.66 -14.39
CA ASP A 12 4.01 -23.33 -15.00
C ASP A 12 2.89 -22.48 -14.37
N ILE A 13 2.82 -22.49 -13.04
CA ILE A 13 1.82 -21.72 -12.29
C ILE A 13 1.95 -20.22 -12.62
N PRO A 14 0.85 -19.53 -12.98
CA PRO A 14 0.90 -18.09 -13.27
C PRO A 14 1.36 -17.28 -12.05
N VAL A 15 2.42 -16.50 -12.23
CA VAL A 15 2.96 -15.64 -11.17
C VAL A 15 2.47 -14.20 -11.35
N ILE A 16 1.84 -13.64 -10.31
CA ILE A 16 1.43 -12.24 -10.26
C ILE A 16 2.32 -11.50 -9.27
N VAL A 17 2.96 -10.41 -9.70
CA VAL A 17 3.83 -9.61 -8.83
C VAL A 17 3.01 -8.55 -8.10
N ALA A 18 3.13 -8.49 -6.77
CA ALA A 18 2.49 -7.49 -5.94
C ALA A 18 3.51 -6.62 -5.20
N GLY A 19 3.19 -5.35 -5.01
CA GLY A 19 4.01 -4.40 -4.26
C GLY A 19 5.15 -3.80 -5.08
N GLY A 20 5.35 -2.50 -4.95
CA GLY A 20 6.42 -1.77 -5.65
C GLY A 20 6.13 -1.44 -7.12
N VAL A 21 5.22 -2.14 -7.79
CA VAL A 21 4.74 -1.80 -9.14
C VAL A 21 3.99 -0.47 -9.09
N TRP A 22 4.43 0.52 -9.89
CA TRP A 22 3.87 1.86 -9.85
C TRP A 22 3.40 2.38 -11.20
N SER A 23 4.16 2.12 -12.26
CA SER A 23 3.98 2.74 -13.58
C SER A 23 3.83 1.71 -14.70
N TYR A 24 3.38 2.15 -15.88
CA TYR A 24 3.37 1.32 -17.08
C TYR A 24 4.74 0.69 -17.38
N ARG A 25 5.84 1.43 -17.17
CA ARG A 25 7.20 0.91 -17.34
C ARG A 25 7.51 -0.23 -16.38
N ASP A 26 7.07 -0.14 -15.12
CA ASP A 26 7.27 -1.22 -14.16
C ASP A 26 6.45 -2.46 -14.55
N ILE A 27 5.22 -2.26 -15.03
CA ILE A 27 4.35 -3.33 -15.52
C ILE A 27 5.03 -4.07 -16.66
N LEU A 28 5.49 -3.36 -17.71
CA LEU A 28 6.22 -3.96 -18.82
C LEU A 28 7.47 -4.70 -18.35
N TRP A 29 8.27 -4.06 -17.48
CA TRP A 29 9.50 -4.66 -16.96
C TRP A 29 9.26 -6.03 -16.31
N TYR A 30 8.17 -6.18 -15.55
CA TYR A 30 7.79 -7.45 -14.94
C TYR A 30 7.24 -8.45 -15.96
N LEU A 31 6.35 -8.02 -16.87
CA LEU A 31 5.77 -8.88 -17.90
C LEU A 31 6.85 -9.47 -18.83
N GLU A 32 7.83 -8.67 -19.25
CA GLU A 32 8.98 -9.10 -20.05
C GLU A 32 9.83 -10.18 -19.36
N ARG A 33 9.73 -10.29 -18.02
CA ARG A 33 10.43 -11.31 -17.22
C ARG A 33 9.62 -12.58 -17.03
N GLY A 34 8.48 -12.70 -17.71
CA GLY A 34 7.66 -13.92 -17.73
C GLY A 34 6.72 -14.07 -16.54
N VAL A 35 6.37 -12.97 -15.86
CA VAL A 35 5.25 -12.99 -14.91
C VAL A 35 3.94 -12.84 -15.68
N ALA A 36 2.86 -13.42 -15.17
CA ALA A 36 1.55 -13.39 -15.81
C ALA A 36 0.79 -12.07 -15.59
N GLY A 37 1.16 -11.30 -14.56
CA GLY A 37 0.52 -10.02 -14.28
C GLY A 37 1.10 -9.31 -13.06
N VAL A 38 0.44 -8.21 -12.68
CA VAL A 38 0.78 -7.42 -11.51
C VAL A 38 -0.45 -7.14 -10.65
N GLN A 39 -0.24 -6.93 -9.35
CA GLN A 39 -1.23 -6.44 -8.41
C GLN A 39 -0.78 -5.10 -7.84
N MET A 40 -1.67 -4.11 -7.92
CA MET A 40 -1.44 -2.75 -7.46
C MET A 40 -2.56 -2.34 -6.51
N ALA A 41 -2.24 -1.57 -5.47
CA ALA A 41 -3.24 -1.15 -4.47
C ALA A 41 -3.21 0.37 -4.26
N THR A 42 -2.09 0.91 -3.78
CA THR A 42 -1.98 2.32 -3.36
C THR A 42 -2.47 3.32 -4.42
N ARG A 43 -2.19 3.10 -5.72
CA ARG A 43 -2.67 4.00 -6.78
C ARG A 43 -4.19 4.09 -6.87
N PHE A 44 -4.88 3.00 -6.60
CA PHE A 44 -6.32 2.89 -6.69
C PHE A 44 -7.05 3.53 -5.50
N VAL A 45 -6.35 3.80 -4.38
CA VAL A 45 -6.93 4.53 -3.24
C VAL A 45 -7.39 5.93 -3.66
N ALA A 46 -6.57 6.64 -4.45
CA ALA A 46 -6.89 7.96 -4.98
C ALA A 46 -7.69 7.88 -6.29
N THR A 47 -8.77 7.09 -6.29
CA THR A 47 -9.74 7.05 -7.39
C THR A 47 -11.15 7.39 -6.91
N HIS A 48 -12.02 7.86 -7.81
CA HIS A 48 -13.42 8.14 -7.46
C HIS A 48 -14.19 6.88 -7.05
N GLU A 49 -13.86 5.74 -7.66
CA GLU A 49 -14.53 4.45 -7.48
C GLU A 49 -14.10 3.73 -6.20
N CYS A 50 -12.96 4.07 -5.61
CA CYS A 50 -12.57 3.57 -4.30
C CYS A 50 -13.48 4.15 -3.22
N ASP A 51 -14.04 3.29 -2.39
CA ASP A 51 -14.99 3.63 -1.32
C ASP A 51 -14.31 4.17 -0.05
N ALA A 52 -12.98 4.24 -0.02
CA ALA A 52 -12.24 4.87 1.07
C ALA A 52 -12.78 6.30 1.34
N PRO A 53 -12.97 6.68 2.61
CA PRO A 53 -13.45 8.00 2.98
C PRO A 53 -12.61 9.11 2.34
N LEU A 54 -13.24 10.25 2.05
CA LEU A 54 -12.53 11.38 1.43
C LEU A 54 -11.31 11.79 2.27
N ILE A 55 -11.44 11.84 3.60
CA ILE A 55 -10.34 12.13 4.52
C ILE A 55 -9.17 11.16 4.38
N TYR A 56 -9.42 9.87 4.10
CA TYR A 56 -8.35 8.90 3.83
C TYR A 56 -7.57 9.29 2.56
N LYS A 57 -8.30 9.69 1.51
CA LYS A 57 -7.71 10.14 0.23
C LYS A 57 -6.94 11.44 0.41
N GLU A 58 -7.46 12.38 1.19
CA GLU A 58 -6.78 13.65 1.48
C GLU A 58 -5.47 13.42 2.25
N ILE A 59 -5.50 12.59 3.31
CA ILE A 59 -4.31 12.23 4.09
C ILE A 59 -3.20 11.64 3.19
N ILE A 60 -3.53 10.71 2.30
CA ILE A 60 -2.53 10.11 1.41
C ILE A 60 -2.00 11.09 0.35
N LEU A 61 -2.82 12.03 -0.12
CA LEU A 61 -2.39 13.08 -1.05
C LEU A 61 -1.47 14.12 -0.38
N ASP A 62 -1.70 14.41 0.90
CA ASP A 62 -0.92 15.36 1.68
C ASP A 62 0.35 14.75 2.30
N THR A 63 0.49 13.43 2.25
CA THR A 63 1.66 12.69 2.75
C THR A 63 2.94 13.05 1.99
N ARG A 64 4.05 13.23 2.72
CA ARG A 64 5.41 13.31 2.17
C ARG A 64 6.10 11.95 2.24
N LYS A 65 7.23 11.81 1.54
CA LYS A 65 7.94 10.53 1.48
C LYS A 65 8.40 10.07 2.87
N GLU A 66 8.81 11.01 3.71
CA GLU A 66 9.34 10.80 5.07
C GLU A 66 8.24 10.42 6.08
N ASP A 67 6.98 10.75 5.77
CA ASP A 67 5.82 10.41 6.60
C ASP A 67 5.42 8.94 6.46
N ILE A 68 5.95 8.22 5.46
CA ILE A 68 5.62 6.81 5.23
C ILE A 68 6.58 5.91 6.01
N VAL A 69 6.11 5.38 7.12
CA VAL A 69 6.90 4.58 8.07
C VAL A 69 6.56 3.10 8.03
N LEU A 70 7.45 2.26 8.56
CA LEU A 70 7.22 0.84 8.75
C LEU A 70 6.94 0.53 10.23
N LEU A 71 5.91 -0.27 10.45
CA LEU A 71 5.53 -0.83 11.74
C LEU A 71 5.53 -2.36 11.66
N LYS A 72 5.52 -3.02 12.82
CA LYS A 72 5.21 -4.44 12.91
C LYS A 72 3.69 -4.59 13.03
N SER A 73 3.08 -5.39 12.16
CA SER A 73 1.64 -5.69 12.26
C SER A 73 1.37 -6.82 13.28
N PRO A 74 0.13 -6.91 13.79
CA PRO A 74 -0.34 -8.05 14.58
C PRO A 74 -0.36 -9.40 13.83
N VAL A 75 0.07 -9.44 12.56
CA VAL A 75 0.18 -10.68 11.76
C VAL A 75 1.63 -11.04 11.43
N GLY A 76 2.60 -10.34 12.03
CA GLY A 76 4.02 -10.64 11.86
C GLY A 76 4.66 -10.07 10.60
N TYR A 77 3.89 -9.46 9.70
CA TYR A 77 4.42 -8.82 8.49
C TYR A 77 4.70 -7.32 8.70
N PRO A 78 5.69 -6.74 8.00
CA PRO A 78 5.89 -5.30 7.97
C PRO A 78 4.63 -4.60 7.43
N LEU A 79 4.19 -3.57 8.14
CA LEU A 79 3.07 -2.73 7.77
C LEU A 79 3.58 -1.35 7.42
N ARG A 80 3.22 -0.85 6.25
CA ARG A 80 3.61 0.50 5.83
C ARG A 80 2.43 1.45 5.98
N VAL A 81 2.63 2.50 6.76
CA VAL A 81 1.56 3.43 7.16
C VAL A 81 2.03 4.86 7.02
N ILE A 82 1.07 5.77 6.93
CA ILE A 82 1.29 7.21 7.03
C ILE A 82 1.40 7.57 8.52
N ARG A 83 2.38 8.42 8.85
CA ARG A 83 2.63 8.94 10.19
C ARG A 83 1.47 9.86 10.62
N THR A 84 0.67 9.37 11.56
CA THR A 84 -0.48 10.05 12.20
C THR A 84 -0.27 10.11 13.71
N PRO A 85 -1.10 10.84 14.48
CA PRO A 85 -0.97 10.91 15.94
C PRO A 85 -0.93 9.53 16.62
N PHE A 86 -1.78 8.58 16.23
CA PHE A 86 -1.72 7.21 16.74
C PHE A 86 -0.36 6.55 16.47
N VAL A 87 0.13 6.66 15.23
CA VAL A 87 1.40 6.06 14.81
C VAL A 87 2.58 6.68 15.57
N GLU A 88 2.56 8.00 15.82
CA GLU A 88 3.57 8.68 16.64
C GLU A 88 3.57 8.15 18.08
N ARG A 89 2.40 8.03 18.69
CA ARG A 89 2.28 7.46 20.06
C ARG A 89 2.79 6.03 20.10
N LEU A 90 2.44 5.22 19.11
CA LEU A 90 2.90 3.83 19.01
C LEU A 90 4.43 3.75 18.87
N LEU A 91 5.03 4.59 18.01
CA LEU A 91 6.49 4.69 17.86
C LEU A 91 7.19 5.19 19.12
N ALA A 92 6.52 6.01 19.93
CA ALA A 92 6.98 6.44 21.25
C ALA A 92 6.79 5.38 22.35
N GLY A 93 6.28 4.20 22.02
CA GLY A 93 6.12 3.07 22.94
C GLY A 93 4.76 2.99 23.64
N VAL A 94 3.79 3.83 23.27
CA VAL A 94 2.42 3.72 23.81
C VAL A 94 1.76 2.46 23.27
N ASN A 95 1.20 1.65 24.17
CA ASN A 95 0.40 0.49 23.81
C ASN A 95 -1.08 0.90 23.78
N GLY A 96 -1.68 0.96 22.59
CA GLY A 96 -3.08 1.29 22.35
C GLY A 96 -4.01 0.08 22.26
N TRP A 97 -3.56 -1.11 22.70
CA TRP A 97 -4.39 -2.32 22.69
C TRP A 97 -5.44 -2.29 23.80
N MET A 98 -6.71 -2.49 23.42
CA MET A 98 -7.86 -2.46 24.35
C MET A 98 -8.52 -3.82 24.57
N GLY A 99 -7.99 -4.89 23.97
CA GLY A 99 -8.56 -6.24 24.05
C GLY A 99 -9.11 -6.74 22.71
N CYS A 100 -9.30 -8.05 22.60
CA CYS A 100 -9.78 -8.68 21.37
C CYS A 100 -11.27 -8.98 21.50
N VAL A 101 -12.07 -8.46 20.57
CA VAL A 101 -13.50 -8.77 20.47
C VAL A 101 -13.84 -9.65 19.28
N SER A 102 -13.04 -9.59 18.20
CA SER A 102 -13.42 -10.13 16.90
C SER A 102 -12.84 -11.52 16.61
N HIS A 103 -11.74 -11.91 17.26
CA HIS A 103 -11.01 -13.15 16.97
C HIS A 103 -10.78 -13.40 15.45
N CYS A 104 -10.60 -12.33 14.67
CA CYS A 104 -10.85 -12.33 13.23
C CYS A 104 -9.79 -13.03 12.37
N ILE A 105 -8.53 -13.08 12.82
CA ILE A 105 -7.42 -13.58 12.01
C ILE A 105 -6.52 -14.50 12.82
N THR A 106 -6.36 -15.74 12.34
CA THR A 106 -5.58 -16.80 12.99
C THR A 106 -4.16 -16.38 13.36
N PRO A 107 -3.39 -15.68 12.50
CA PRO A 107 -2.01 -15.29 12.83
C PRO A 107 -1.89 -14.32 14.01
N CYS A 108 -2.96 -13.56 14.32
CA CYS A 108 -2.97 -12.65 15.46
C CYS A 108 -3.13 -13.39 16.80
N GLY A 109 -3.56 -14.66 16.76
CA GLY A 109 -3.70 -15.50 17.95
C GLY A 109 -4.70 -14.96 18.95
N LYS A 110 -5.89 -14.54 18.49
CA LYS A 110 -6.95 -13.94 19.34
C LYS A 110 -6.48 -12.71 20.15
N GLY A 111 -5.58 -11.92 19.58
CA GLY A 111 -5.10 -10.66 20.16
C GLY A 111 -3.76 -10.77 20.90
N GLU A 112 -3.17 -11.96 21.01
CA GLU A 112 -1.84 -12.12 21.61
C GLU A 112 -0.77 -11.32 20.85
N GLU A 113 -0.81 -11.33 19.51
CA GLU A 113 0.13 -10.53 18.72
C GLU A 113 -0.23 -9.04 18.73
N ALA A 114 -1.53 -8.70 18.76
CA ALA A 114 -2.00 -7.32 18.85
C ALA A 114 -1.53 -6.66 20.15
N LYS A 115 -1.59 -7.39 21.27
CA LYS A 115 -1.07 -6.96 22.57
C LYS A 115 0.43 -6.67 22.53
N LYS A 116 1.21 -7.50 21.83
CA LYS A 116 2.67 -7.34 21.69
C LYS A 116 3.05 -6.14 20.83
N VAL A 117 2.39 -5.95 19.68
CA VAL A 117 2.69 -4.82 18.79
C VAL A 117 2.01 -3.52 19.22
N GLY A 118 1.05 -3.60 20.13
CA GLY A 118 0.44 -2.46 20.80
C GLY A 118 -0.86 -1.95 20.17
N PHE A 119 -1.48 -2.70 19.25
CA PHE A 119 -2.75 -2.29 18.63
C PHE A 119 -3.49 -3.43 17.94
N CYS A 120 -4.81 -3.26 17.78
CA CYS A 120 -5.67 -4.10 16.94
C CYS A 120 -5.67 -3.58 15.50
N ILE A 121 -5.26 -4.36 14.50
CA ILE A 121 -5.31 -3.87 13.10
C ILE A 121 -6.75 -3.57 12.65
N ALA A 122 -7.73 -4.37 13.08
CA ALA A 122 -9.13 -4.16 12.71
C ALA A 122 -9.67 -2.84 13.28
N ASP A 123 -9.41 -2.54 14.56
CA ASP A 123 -9.89 -1.30 15.17
C ASP A 123 -9.24 -0.07 14.53
N ARG A 124 -7.94 -0.15 14.22
CA ARG A 124 -7.21 0.99 13.62
C ARG A 124 -7.62 1.25 12.17
N LEU A 125 -7.94 0.20 11.41
CA LEU A 125 -8.52 0.34 10.08
C LEU A 125 -9.98 0.82 10.15
N GLY A 126 -10.74 0.37 11.15
CA GLY A 126 -12.09 0.85 11.42
C GLY A 126 -12.12 2.34 11.75
N ALA A 127 -11.20 2.81 12.61
CA ALA A 127 -11.02 4.23 12.91
C ALA A 127 -10.69 5.04 11.65
N ALA A 128 -9.76 4.57 10.82
CA ALA A 128 -9.44 5.21 9.54
C ALA A 128 -10.65 5.27 8.58
N TRP A 129 -11.47 4.22 8.54
CA TRP A 129 -12.71 4.18 7.76
C TRP A 129 -13.79 5.13 8.29
N LEU A 130 -13.88 5.31 9.61
CA LEU A 130 -14.79 6.29 10.22
C LEU A 130 -14.28 7.73 10.12
N GLY A 131 -13.09 7.94 9.52
CA GLY A 131 -12.48 9.24 9.35
C GLY A 131 -11.79 9.78 10.60
N ASP A 132 -11.50 8.93 11.58
CA ASP A 132 -10.77 9.29 12.78
C ASP A 132 -9.27 9.36 12.48
N TYR A 133 -8.77 10.58 12.28
CA TYR A 133 -7.34 10.85 12.05
C TYR A 133 -6.47 10.58 13.29
N GLU A 134 -7.02 10.77 14.49
CA GLU A 134 -6.27 10.66 15.75
C GLU A 134 -5.96 9.22 16.12
N GLU A 135 -6.91 8.31 15.85
CA GLU A 135 -6.81 6.89 16.18
C GLU A 135 -6.56 5.99 14.97
N GLY A 136 -6.79 6.48 13.74
CA GLY A 136 -6.70 5.69 12.51
C GLY A 136 -5.28 5.31 12.07
N ILE A 137 -5.15 4.13 11.49
CA ILE A 137 -3.98 3.74 10.68
C ILE A 137 -4.33 3.81 9.20
N PHE A 138 -3.58 4.64 8.47
CA PHE A 138 -3.74 4.84 7.03
C PHE A 138 -2.59 4.11 6.31
N ILE A 139 -2.91 2.94 5.73
CA ILE A 139 -1.95 2.10 5.00
C ILE A 139 -1.61 2.74 3.66
N SER A 140 -0.32 2.73 3.33
CA SER A 140 0.17 3.19 2.04
C SER A 140 1.40 2.38 1.60
N GLY A 141 1.56 2.19 0.28
CA GLY A 141 2.81 1.70 -0.30
C GLY A 141 3.93 2.73 -0.22
N ALA A 142 5.17 2.32 -0.52
CA ALA A 142 6.36 3.18 -0.43
C ALA A 142 6.31 4.41 -1.35
N ASN A 143 5.48 4.36 -2.40
CA ASN A 143 5.30 5.43 -3.38
C ASN A 143 4.04 6.27 -3.13
N GLY A 144 3.31 6.10 -2.00
CA GLY A 144 2.04 6.79 -1.76
C GLY A 144 2.13 8.31 -1.86
N TYR A 145 3.22 8.91 -1.40
CA TYR A 145 3.48 10.35 -1.49
C TYR A 145 3.42 10.91 -2.92
N LYS A 146 3.62 10.06 -3.95
CA LYS A 146 3.53 10.47 -5.35
C LYS A 146 2.09 10.72 -5.80
N LEU A 147 1.09 10.21 -5.08
CA LEU A 147 -0.32 10.44 -5.38
C LEU A 147 -0.69 11.93 -5.36
N ARG A 148 0.02 12.76 -4.59
CA ARG A 148 -0.13 14.21 -4.64
C ARG A 148 -0.12 14.78 -6.07
N ARG A 149 0.70 14.21 -6.96
CA ARG A 149 0.78 14.61 -8.36
C ARG A 149 -0.31 14.02 -9.24
N GLN A 150 -0.92 12.90 -8.82
CA GLN A 150 -2.05 12.27 -9.50
C GLN A 150 -3.36 13.00 -9.19
N GLY A 151 -3.57 13.38 -7.92
CA GLY A 151 -4.89 13.76 -7.42
C GLY A 151 -5.84 12.56 -7.37
N ILE A 152 -7.13 12.86 -7.18
CA ILE A 152 -8.21 11.87 -7.31
C ILE A 152 -8.62 11.83 -8.79
N VAL A 153 -8.59 10.64 -9.39
CA VAL A 153 -8.92 10.41 -10.82
C VAL A 153 -9.95 9.29 -10.96
N HIS A 154 -10.55 9.11 -12.12
CA HIS A 154 -11.30 7.89 -12.39
C HIS A 154 -10.36 6.69 -12.59
N VAL A 155 -10.83 5.48 -12.23
CA VAL A 155 -10.12 4.23 -12.53
C VAL A 155 -9.76 4.13 -14.01
N ARG A 156 -10.64 4.60 -14.91
CA ARG A 156 -10.37 4.63 -16.35
C ARG A 156 -9.12 5.44 -16.69
N GLU A 157 -8.99 6.65 -16.15
CA GLU A 157 -7.84 7.52 -16.39
C GLU A 157 -6.55 6.89 -15.84
N LEU A 158 -6.64 6.28 -14.64
CA LEU A 158 -5.54 5.53 -14.06
C LEU A 158 -5.13 4.35 -14.95
N LEU A 159 -6.08 3.59 -15.51
CA LEU A 159 -5.79 2.50 -16.45
C LEU A 159 -5.16 3.01 -17.75
N ASP A 160 -5.58 4.16 -18.26
CA ASP A 160 -4.95 4.78 -19.43
C ASP A 160 -3.48 5.14 -19.14
N MET A 161 -3.16 5.65 -17.94
CA MET A 161 -1.76 5.86 -17.50
C MET A 161 -1.00 4.55 -17.37
N LEU A 162 -1.59 3.52 -16.75
CA LEU A 162 -0.96 2.23 -16.49
C LEU A 162 -0.82 1.35 -17.74
N THR A 163 -1.49 1.70 -18.84
CA THR A 163 -1.39 1.00 -20.14
C THR A 163 -0.68 1.84 -21.20
N GLY A 164 -0.10 2.98 -20.82
CA GLY A 164 0.69 3.83 -21.72
C GLY A 164 -0.14 4.66 -22.71
N LYS A 165 -1.45 4.76 -22.52
CA LYS A 165 -2.36 5.57 -23.35
C LYS A 165 -2.42 7.04 -22.93
N ALA A 166 -2.00 7.34 -21.69
CA ALA A 166 -1.96 8.69 -21.14
C ALA A 166 -0.63 8.94 -20.39
N PRO A 167 -0.15 10.19 -20.32
CA PRO A 167 1.01 10.54 -19.51
C PRO A 167 0.70 10.35 -18.02
N ASP A 168 1.69 9.89 -17.26
CA ASP A 168 1.57 9.67 -15.82
C ASP A 168 2.22 10.81 -15.03
N PRO A 169 1.43 11.70 -14.38
CA PRO A 169 1.96 12.88 -13.68
C PRO A 169 2.75 12.51 -12.41
N THR A 170 2.68 11.25 -11.95
CA THR A 170 3.43 10.77 -10.79
C THR A 170 4.90 10.47 -11.11
N LEU A 171 5.27 10.47 -12.39
CA LEU A 171 6.63 10.23 -12.85
C LEU A 171 7.39 11.55 -12.98
N ASP A 172 8.69 11.50 -12.69
CA ASP A 172 9.55 12.66 -12.93
C ASP A 172 9.88 12.72 -14.43
N PRO A 173 9.64 13.87 -15.11
CA PRO A 173 10.01 14.06 -16.53
C PRO A 173 11.49 13.77 -16.82
N THR A 174 12.36 13.91 -15.81
CA THR A 174 13.81 13.72 -15.96
C THR A 174 14.26 12.26 -15.79
N SER A 175 13.40 11.37 -15.29
CA SER A 175 13.72 9.95 -15.06
C SER A 175 13.78 9.07 -16.32
N GLY A 176 13.75 9.71 -17.50
CA GLY A 176 13.78 9.11 -18.83
C GLY A 176 15.12 9.22 -19.59
N ARG A 177 16.17 9.85 -19.05
CA ARG A 177 17.52 9.83 -19.65
C ARG A 177 18.43 8.80 -18.97
N VAL A 178 18.11 7.52 -19.15
CA VAL A 178 19.15 6.49 -19.17
C VAL A 178 19.18 5.98 -20.60
N ILE A 179 19.92 6.72 -21.44
CA ILE A 179 20.41 6.18 -22.70
C ILE A 179 21.43 5.12 -22.28
N VAL A 180 21.05 3.86 -22.41
CA VAL A 180 22.02 2.76 -22.37
C VAL A 180 22.76 2.84 -23.71
N SER A 181 23.93 3.47 -23.69
CA SER A 181 24.97 3.33 -24.71
C SER A 181 25.62 1.97 -24.63
#